data_AF-A0A2A5D852-F1
#
_entry.id   AF-A0A2A5D852-F1
#
_cell.length_a   1.000
_cell.length_b   1.000
_cell.length_c   1.000
_cell.angle_alpha   90.00
_cell.angle_beta   90.00
_cell.angle_gamma   90.00
#
_symmetry.space_group_name_H-M   'P 1'
#
loop_
_entity.id
_entity.type
_entity.pdbx_description
1 polymer ?
#
loop_
_entity_poly.entity_id
_entity_poly.type
_entity_poly.pdbx_seq_one_letter_code
_entity_poly.pdbx_strand_id
1 'polypeptide(L)'
;MVRGRNDISLMTLLDGEQVSHFRLREFENRDGLAMVHPSVLLSLERVRRDMSGAFGEETWLIITDAVRTDGDLKRLAARFGWIDEGGKVSRDSKHLTRYGGIAVDLVAVLAESRERVSQPSLGRACRKYFDWVKDDYADGHVHADNRGVLGKS
;
A
#
# COMPACT_ATOMS: atom_id res chain seq x y z
N MET A 1 -18.09 7.50 17.26
CA MET A 1 -16.72 7.14 16.81
C MET A 1 -16.41 5.78 17.43
N VAL A 2 -16.40 4.70 16.64
CA VAL A 2 -16.11 3.35 17.18
C VAL A 2 -14.61 3.29 17.45
N ARG A 3 -14.20 3.26 18.72
CA ARG A 3 -12.81 2.96 19.11
C ARG A 3 -12.48 1.51 18.74
N GLY A 4 -11.31 1.26 18.15
CA GLY A 4 -10.73 -0.09 18.07
C GLY A 4 -11.16 -0.98 16.88
N ARG A 5 -11.55 -0.42 15.72
CA ARG A 5 -11.77 -1.25 14.53
C ARG A 5 -10.44 -1.74 13.94
N ASN A 6 -10.39 -3.04 13.61
CA ASN A 6 -9.27 -3.74 12.97
C ASN A 6 -7.87 -3.49 13.58
N ASP A 7 -7.79 -3.15 14.88
CA ASP A 7 -6.52 -2.85 15.54
C ASP A 7 -5.78 -4.14 15.96
N ILE A 8 -5.50 -5.00 14.98
CA ILE A 8 -4.92 -6.32 15.15
C ILE A 8 -3.61 -6.36 14.37
N SER A 9 -2.55 -6.84 15.01
CA SER A 9 -1.25 -7.08 14.39
C SER A 9 -1.35 -8.12 13.27
N LEU A 10 -0.77 -7.81 12.12
CA LEU A 10 -0.66 -8.72 11.00
C LEU A 10 0.71 -9.39 11.02
N MET A 11 0.71 -10.72 11.04
CA MET A 11 1.93 -11.53 11.03
C MET A 11 2.21 -12.12 9.66
N THR A 12 3.48 -12.18 9.28
CA THR A 12 3.97 -12.94 8.13
C THR A 12 5.34 -13.57 8.42
N LEU A 13 5.84 -14.36 7.47
CA LEU A 13 7.17 -14.95 7.52
C LEU A 13 8.11 -14.23 6.56
N LEU A 14 9.16 -13.60 7.09
CA LEU A 14 10.25 -13.02 6.33
C LEU A 14 11.51 -13.85 6.56
N ASP A 15 11.97 -14.53 5.51
CA ASP A 15 13.16 -15.41 5.55
C ASP A 15 13.12 -16.47 6.68
N GLY A 16 11.91 -16.97 6.98
CA GLY A 16 11.67 -17.98 8.01
C GLY A 16 11.39 -17.40 9.40
N GLU A 17 11.57 -16.10 9.60
CA GLU A 17 11.28 -15.41 10.86
C GLU A 17 9.89 -14.79 10.87
N GLN A 18 9.21 -14.85 12.02
CA GLN A 18 7.92 -14.19 12.20
C GLN A 18 8.14 -12.68 12.40
N VAL A 19 7.48 -11.88 11.57
CA VAL A 19 7.50 -10.41 11.66
C VAL A 19 6.08 -9.85 11.69
N SER A 20 5.92 -8.66 12.29
CA SER A 20 4.61 -8.05 12.51
C SER A 20 4.71 -6.52 12.67
N HIS A 21 5.10 -5.80 11.60
CA HIS A 21 5.22 -4.34 11.64
C HIS A 21 3.96 -3.59 11.21
N PHE A 22 2.94 -4.31 10.72
CA PHE A 22 1.69 -3.73 10.24
C PHE A 22 0.51 -4.21 11.06
N ARG A 23 -0.55 -3.42 11.08
CA ARG A 23 -1.85 -3.73 11.67
C ARG A 23 -2.94 -3.70 10.61
N LEU A 24 -3.98 -4.51 10.79
CA LEU A 24 -5.09 -4.61 9.82
C LEU A 24 -5.79 -3.27 9.56
N ARG A 25 -5.87 -2.41 10.59
CA ARG A 25 -6.41 -1.04 10.49
C ARG A 25 -5.73 -0.15 9.45
N GLU A 26 -4.47 -0.43 9.12
CA GLU A 26 -3.71 0.37 8.13
C GLU A 26 -4.20 0.10 6.70
N PHE A 27 -4.91 -1.00 6.49
CA PHE A 27 -5.50 -1.38 5.21
C PHE A 27 -7.01 -1.14 5.16
N GLU A 28 -7.55 -0.44 6.16
CA GLU A 28 -8.98 -0.18 6.32
C GLU A 28 -9.44 1.01 5.47
N ASN A 29 -10.53 0.86 4.73
CA ASN A 29 -11.19 1.98 4.07
C ASN A 29 -12.08 2.77 5.05
N ARG A 30 -12.67 3.88 4.60
CA ARG A 30 -13.52 4.75 5.43
C ARG A 30 -14.69 4.02 6.13
N ASP A 31 -15.22 2.97 5.51
CA ASP A 31 -16.41 2.26 5.97
C ASP A 31 -16.09 1.09 6.92
N GLY A 32 -14.80 0.77 7.12
CA GLY A 32 -14.35 -0.28 8.03
C GLY A 32 -13.93 -1.59 7.38
N LEU A 33 -13.96 -1.64 6.05
CA LEU A 33 -13.48 -2.79 5.29
C LEU A 33 -11.95 -2.75 5.26
N ALA A 34 -11.30 -3.78 5.79
CA ALA A 34 -9.87 -3.98 5.67
C ALA A 34 -9.58 -5.25 4.86
N MET A 35 -8.64 -5.17 3.92
CA MET A 35 -8.26 -6.29 3.07
C MET A 35 -6.81 -6.15 2.63
N VAL A 36 -6.02 -7.20 2.83
CA VAL A 36 -4.62 -7.26 2.40
C VAL A 36 -4.29 -8.69 2.01
N HIS A 37 -3.68 -8.85 0.84
CA HIS A 37 -3.18 -10.14 0.38
C HIS A 37 -1.85 -10.49 1.07
N PRO A 38 -1.58 -11.76 1.44
CA PRO A 38 -0.31 -12.15 2.07
C PRO A 38 0.95 -11.72 1.31
N SER A 39 0.89 -11.72 -0.03
CA SER A 39 2.02 -11.26 -0.86
C SER A 39 2.33 -9.78 -0.65
N VAL A 40 1.31 -8.92 -0.50
CA VAL A 40 1.51 -7.48 -0.25
C VAL A 40 2.16 -7.28 1.11
N LEU A 41 1.67 -7.97 2.14
CA LEU A 41 2.25 -7.91 3.47
C LEU A 41 3.74 -8.32 3.45
N LEU A 42 4.08 -9.40 2.74
CA LEU A 42 5.46 -9.83 2.57
C LEU A 42 6.31 -8.81 1.80
N SER A 43 5.79 -8.24 0.70
CA SER A 43 6.50 -7.21 -0.08
C SER A 43 6.75 -5.96 0.76
N LEU A 44 5.78 -5.52 1.58
CA LEU A 44 5.93 -4.40 2.50
C LEU A 44 7.01 -4.64 3.55
N GLU A 45 7.04 -5.83 4.17
CA GLU A 45 8.08 -6.18 5.15
C GLU A 45 9.49 -6.18 4.52
N ARG A 46 9.61 -6.65 3.28
CA ARG A 46 10.88 -6.59 2.53
C ARG A 46 11.30 -5.15 2.20
N VAL A 47 10.36 -4.31 1.75
CA VAL A 47 10.63 -2.88 1.53
C VAL A 47 11.08 -2.20 2.82
N ARG A 48 10.35 -2.41 3.92
CA ARG A 48 10.66 -1.84 5.23
C ARG A 48 12.07 -2.21 5.67
N ARG A 49 12.44 -3.50 5.60
CA ARG A 49 13.77 -4.00 5.95
C ARG A 49 14.86 -3.35 5.11
N ASP A 50 14.71 -3.38 3.78
CA ASP A 50 15.72 -2.85 2.85
C ASP A 50 15.94 -1.35 3.04
N MET A 51 14.85 -0.59 3.21
CA MET A 51 14.95 0.84 3.46
C MET A 51 15.59 1.12 4.82
N SER A 52 15.21 0.37 5.85
CA SER A 52 15.81 0.56 7.18
C SER A 52 17.32 0.28 7.15
N GLY A 53 17.75 -0.76 6.43
CA GLY A 53 19.17 -1.05 6.20
C GLY A 53 19.88 0.04 5.39
N ALA A 54 19.22 0.62 4.38
CA ALA A 54 19.80 1.66 3.53
C ALA A 54 19.97 3.01 4.24
N PHE A 55 19.07 3.36 5.15
CA PHE A 55 19.14 4.61 5.94
C PHE A 55 19.89 4.45 7.27
N GLY A 56 20.15 3.21 7.70
CA GLY A 56 20.79 2.94 8.99
C GLY A 56 19.86 3.19 10.19
N GLU A 57 18.56 3.29 9.96
CA GLU A 57 17.53 3.66 10.93
C GLU A 57 16.20 2.99 10.54
N GLU A 58 15.29 2.76 11.49
CA GLU A 58 13.98 2.21 11.17
C GLU A 58 13.21 3.12 10.19
N THR A 59 12.75 2.53 9.09
CA THR A 59 11.82 3.20 8.17
C THR A 59 10.40 2.74 8.46
N TRP A 60 9.50 3.69 8.71
CA TRP A 60 8.07 3.43 8.80
C TRP A 60 7.44 3.58 7.42
N LEU A 61 6.76 2.52 6.96
CA LEU A 61 5.88 2.57 5.80
C LEU A 61 4.49 2.94 6.28
N ILE A 62 3.93 4.02 5.75
CA ILE A 62 2.60 4.52 6.11
C ILE A 62 1.68 4.24 4.93
N ILE A 63 0.70 3.36 5.14
CA ILE A 63 -0.32 3.05 4.15
C ILE A 63 -1.34 4.19 4.12
N THR A 64 -1.51 4.80 2.94
CA THR A 64 -2.46 5.90 2.72
C THR A 64 -3.74 5.45 2.04
N ASP A 65 -3.69 4.34 1.30
CA ASP A 65 -4.87 3.64 0.76
C ASP A 65 -4.53 2.17 0.48
N ALA A 66 -5.49 1.27 0.55
CA ALA A 66 -5.29 -0.16 0.33
C ALA A 66 -6.47 -0.83 -0.36
N VAL A 67 -7.70 -0.61 0.13
CA VAL A 67 -8.89 -1.26 -0.41
C VAL A 67 -10.00 -0.27 -0.72
N ARG A 68 -10.67 -0.47 -1.85
CA ARG A 68 -11.80 0.34 -2.32
C ARG A 68 -12.95 -0.58 -2.73
N THR A 69 -14.15 -0.24 -2.31
CA THR A 69 -15.38 -0.75 -2.93
C THR A 69 -15.63 -0.05 -4.27
N ASP A 70 -16.54 -0.57 -5.10
CA ASP A 70 -16.98 0.16 -6.30
C ASP A 70 -17.60 1.52 -5.95
N GLY A 71 -18.23 1.63 -4.77
CA GLY A 71 -18.74 2.89 -4.23
C GLY A 71 -17.63 3.88 -3.91
N ASP A 72 -16.55 3.43 -3.25
CA ASP A 72 -15.35 4.25 -3.01
C ASP A 72 -14.75 4.77 -4.31
N LEU A 73 -14.62 3.88 -5.31
CA LEU A 73 -14.03 4.25 -6.59
C LEU A 73 -14.88 5.29 -7.33
N LYS A 74 -16.20 5.11 -7.37
CA LYS A 74 -17.13 6.10 -7.96
C LYS A 74 -17.04 7.45 -7.25
N ARG A 75 -16.95 7.46 -5.91
CA ARG A 75 -16.75 8.69 -5.13
C ARG A 75 -15.43 9.37 -5.46
N LEU A 76 -14.36 8.60 -5.64
CA LEU A 76 -13.05 9.13 -6.02
C LEU A 76 -13.09 9.73 -7.43
N ALA A 77 -13.70 9.03 -8.39
CA ALA A 77 -13.85 9.49 -9.77
C ALA A 77 -14.72 10.74 -9.88
N ALA A 78 -15.76 10.89 -9.05
CA ALA A 78 -16.54 12.12 -8.98
C ALA A 78 -15.70 13.35 -8.56
N ARG A 79 -14.57 13.15 -7.87
CA ARG A 79 -13.67 14.23 -7.43
C ARG A 79 -12.51 14.48 -8.40
N PHE A 80 -11.99 13.42 -9.03
CA PHE A 80 -10.75 13.49 -9.81
C PHE A 80 -10.89 13.10 -11.29
N GLY A 81 -12.11 12.76 -11.74
CA GLY A 81 -12.41 12.28 -13.08
C GLY A 81 -11.90 10.87 -13.37
N TRP A 82 -12.48 10.23 -14.39
CA TRP A 82 -12.00 8.93 -14.90
C TRP A 82 -10.82 9.12 -15.86
N ILE A 83 -9.85 8.20 -15.83
CA ILE A 83 -8.65 8.27 -16.71
C ILE A 83 -9.03 8.26 -18.20
N ASP A 84 -10.03 7.48 -18.59
CA ASP A 84 -10.54 7.42 -19.97
C ASP A 84 -11.25 8.72 -20.41
N GLU A 85 -11.52 9.63 -19.48
CA GLU A 85 -12.14 10.94 -19.68
C GLU A 85 -11.16 12.09 -19.35
N GLY A 86 -9.86 11.82 -19.21
CA GLY A 86 -8.82 12.81 -18.88
C GLY A 86 -8.63 13.12 -17.39
N GLY A 87 -9.28 12.36 -16.51
CA GLY A 87 -9.11 12.40 -15.06
C GLY A 87 -8.00 11.49 -14.52
N LYS A 88 -8.07 11.14 -13.23
CA LYS A 88 -7.00 10.41 -12.51
C LYS A 88 -7.39 9.02 -12.00
N VAL A 89 -8.67 8.64 -12.09
CA VAL A 89 -9.16 7.38 -11.53
C VAL A 89 -9.31 6.31 -12.60
N SER A 90 -8.66 5.16 -12.42
CA SER A 90 -8.87 3.98 -13.27
C SER A 90 -10.15 3.25 -12.87
N ARG A 91 -10.99 2.90 -13.85
CA ARG A 91 -12.14 1.98 -13.64
C ARG A 91 -11.70 0.59 -13.19
N ASP A 92 -10.46 0.22 -13.53
CA ASP A 92 -9.84 -1.04 -13.18
C ASP A 92 -8.79 -0.90 -12.08
N SER A 93 -9.07 -0.07 -11.08
CA SER A 93 -8.16 0.15 -9.95
C SER A 93 -7.88 -1.16 -9.21
N LYS A 94 -6.59 -1.44 -8.97
CA LYS A 94 -6.15 -2.65 -8.24
C LYS A 94 -6.46 -2.62 -6.74
N HIS A 95 -6.92 -1.49 -6.22
CA HIS A 95 -7.49 -1.41 -4.87
C HIS A 95 -8.89 -2.02 -4.76
N LEU A 96 -9.57 -2.30 -5.88
CA LEU A 96 -10.92 -2.84 -5.82
C LEU A 96 -10.96 -4.18 -5.10
N THR A 97 -11.98 -4.37 -4.26
CA THR A 97 -12.21 -5.60 -3.47
C THR A 97 -12.14 -6.88 -4.29
N ARG A 98 -12.56 -6.86 -5.56
CA ARG A 98 -12.47 -8.00 -6.49
C ARG A 98 -11.04 -8.50 -6.73
N TYR A 99 -10.02 -7.70 -6.47
CA TYR A 99 -8.61 -8.10 -6.59
C TYR A 99 -8.00 -8.64 -5.29
N GLY A 100 -8.74 -8.67 -4.18
CA GLY A 100 -8.29 -9.36 -2.97
C GLY A 100 -7.22 -8.62 -2.15
N GLY A 101 -7.15 -7.28 -2.23
CA GLY A 101 -6.23 -6.49 -1.40
C GLY A 101 -4.77 -6.58 -1.84
N ILE A 102 -4.53 -6.61 -3.15
CA ILE A 102 -3.20 -6.75 -3.75
C ILE A 102 -2.46 -5.42 -3.97
N ALA A 103 -3.09 -4.28 -3.69
CA ALA A 103 -2.56 -2.95 -3.98
C ALA A 103 -2.50 -2.07 -2.73
N VAL A 104 -1.51 -1.19 -2.69
CA VAL A 104 -1.31 -0.19 -1.63
C VAL A 104 -0.79 1.12 -2.21
N ASP A 105 -1.30 2.22 -1.69
CA ASP A 105 -0.72 3.56 -1.81
C ASP A 105 0.02 3.82 -0.49
N LEU A 106 1.28 4.22 -0.54
CA LEU A 106 2.11 4.40 0.64
C LEU A 106 3.11 5.55 0.55
N VAL A 107 3.53 6.03 1.72
CA VAL A 107 4.68 6.92 1.92
C VAL A 107 5.64 6.29 2.92
N ALA A 108 6.85 6.81 3.01
CA ALA A 108 7.85 6.35 3.97
C ALA A 108 8.43 7.52 4.75
N VAL A 109 8.67 7.30 6.04
CA VAL A 109 9.35 8.25 6.94
C VAL A 109 10.40 7.53 7.77
N LEU A 110 11.46 8.23 8.13
CA LEU A 110 12.44 7.75 9.11
C LEU A 110 11.84 7.87 10.53
N ALA A 111 12.02 6.85 11.37
CA ALA A 111 11.38 6.73 12.68
C ALA A 111 11.84 7.78 13.70
N GLU A 112 13.13 8.12 13.72
CA GLU A 112 13.77 9.06 14.62
C GLU A 112 13.57 10.49 14.13
N SER A 113 14.00 10.79 12.90
CA SER A 113 13.98 12.16 12.37
C SER A 113 12.60 12.61 11.89
N ARG A 114 11.69 11.66 11.61
CA ARG A 114 10.40 11.89 10.94
C ARG A 114 10.52 12.49 9.54
N GLU A 115 11.73 12.49 8.97
CA GLU A 115 11.95 12.96 7.62
C GLU A 115 11.24 12.06 6.63
N ARG A 116 10.56 12.66 5.65
CA ARG A 116 9.91 11.93 4.57
C ARG A 116 10.96 11.40 3.61
N VAL A 117 10.97 10.09 3.39
CA VAL A 117 11.79 9.49 2.35
C VAL A 117 11.25 9.92 0.99
N SER A 118 12.17 10.29 0.08
CA SER A 118 11.78 10.75 -1.24
C SER A 118 11.03 9.67 -2.03
N GLN A 119 10.01 10.09 -2.76
CA GLN A 119 9.15 9.21 -3.57
C GLN A 119 9.97 8.33 -4.55
N PRO A 120 11.00 8.84 -5.26
CA PRO A 120 11.83 7.98 -6.13
C PRO A 120 12.62 6.92 -5.35
N SER A 121 13.06 7.20 -4.13
CA SER A 121 13.77 6.22 -3.30
C SER A 121 12.83 5.11 -2.82
N LEU A 122 11.64 5.46 -2.33
CA LEU A 122 10.60 4.49 -1.97
C LEU A 122 10.17 3.67 -3.20
N GLY A 123 9.92 4.31 -4.34
CA GLY A 123 9.54 3.64 -5.58
C GLY A 123 10.60 2.66 -6.09
N ARG A 124 11.89 2.99 -5.99
CA ARG A 124 12.98 2.04 -6.30
C ARG A 124 12.99 0.83 -5.35
N ALA A 125 12.74 1.03 -4.06
CA ALA A 125 12.65 -0.08 -3.10
C ALA A 125 11.43 -0.97 -3.41
N CYS A 126 10.26 -0.39 -3.67
CA CYS A 126 9.06 -1.14 -4.02
C CYS A 126 9.24 -2.01 -5.27
N ARG A 127 9.92 -1.51 -6.31
CA ARG A 127 10.13 -2.26 -7.57
C ARG A 127 10.90 -3.57 -7.42
N LYS A 128 11.61 -3.77 -6.31
CA LYS A 128 12.28 -5.05 -6.02
C LYS A 128 11.31 -6.17 -5.65
N TYR A 129 10.13 -5.82 -5.13
CA TYR A 129 9.24 -6.75 -4.43
C TYR A 129 7.78 -6.70 -4.88
N PHE A 130 7.39 -5.68 -5.64
CA PHE A 130 6.06 -5.55 -6.22
C PHE A 130 6.09 -5.73 -7.74
N ASP A 131 5.03 -6.33 -8.29
CA ASP A 131 4.94 -6.60 -9.73
C ASP A 131 4.75 -5.32 -10.55
N TRP A 132 4.06 -4.33 -9.98
CA TRP A 132 3.88 -3.02 -10.60
C TRP A 132 4.00 -1.90 -9.58
N VAL A 133 4.67 -0.82 -9.97
CA VAL A 133 4.91 0.35 -9.11
C VAL A 133 4.77 1.63 -9.93
N LYS A 134 4.08 2.62 -9.38
CA LYS A 134 4.00 4.00 -9.89
C LYS A 134 4.33 4.98 -8.79
N ASP A 135 5.30 5.84 -9.04
CA ASP A 135 5.96 6.71 -8.05
C ASP A 135 6.15 8.14 -8.55
N ASP A 136 5.18 8.64 -9.34
CA ASP A 136 5.17 9.99 -9.93
C ASP A 136 3.90 10.78 -9.56
N TYR A 137 3.18 10.35 -8.51
CA TYR A 137 2.00 11.07 -8.01
C TYR A 137 2.40 12.39 -7.35
N ALA A 138 1.64 13.46 -7.65
CA ALA A 138 1.96 14.82 -7.23
C ALA A 138 1.91 15.07 -5.70
N ASP A 139 1.16 14.25 -4.96
CA ASP A 139 1.13 14.27 -3.48
C ASP A 139 2.26 13.43 -2.85
N GLY A 140 3.11 12.84 -3.69
CA GLY A 140 4.31 12.11 -3.31
C GLY A 140 4.07 10.69 -2.80
N HIS A 141 2.87 10.11 -2.94
CA HIS A 141 2.67 8.69 -2.60
C HIS A 141 3.21 7.78 -3.70
N VAL A 142 3.54 6.54 -3.33
CA VAL A 142 3.87 5.48 -4.27
C VAL A 142 2.69 4.51 -4.29
N HIS A 143 2.23 4.15 -5.48
CA HIS A 143 1.33 3.01 -5.67
C HIS A 143 2.17 1.77 -5.95
N ALA A 144 1.83 0.65 -5.31
CA ALA A 144 2.45 -0.64 -5.58
C ALA A 144 1.40 -1.76 -5.51
N ASP A 145 1.46 -2.70 -6.46
CA ASP A 145 0.54 -3.83 -6.50
C ASP A 145 1.19 -5.16 -6.96
N ASN A 146 0.69 -6.28 -6.43
CA ASN A 146 1.15 -7.64 -6.72
C ASN A 146 0.16 -8.36 -7.64
N ARG A 147 0.35 -8.27 -8.96
CA ARG A 147 -0.53 -8.87 -9.99
C ARG A 147 -0.32 -10.36 -10.19
N GLY A 148 0.87 -10.87 -9.88
CA GLY A 148 1.24 -12.27 -10.09
C GLY A 148 0.33 -13.25 -9.35
N VAL A 149 -0.35 -12.80 -8.29
CA VAL A 149 -1.30 -13.62 -7.52
C VAL A 149 -2.69 -13.75 -8.15
N LEU A 150 -2.98 -12.96 -9.20
CA LEU A 150 -4.27 -13.04 -9.91
C LEU A 150 -4.35 -14.22 -10.89
N GLY A 151 -3.28 -15.02 -11.01
CA GLY A 151 -3.16 -16.06 -12.02
C GLY A 151 -2.86 -15.48 -13.41
N LYS A 152 -2.30 -16.28 -14.32
CA LYS A 152 -2.28 -15.91 -15.74
C LYS A 152 -3.73 -15.99 -16.22
N SER A 153 -4.33 -14.83 -16.53
CA SER A 153 -5.55 -14.77 -17.34
C SER A 153 -5.32 -15.38 -18.72
#